data_AF-A0A7Y7MB04-F1
#
_entry.id   AF-A0A7Y7MB04-F1
#
_cell.length_a   1.000
_cell.length_b   1.000
_cell.length_c   1.000
_cell.angle_alpha   90.00
_cell.angle_beta   90.00
_cell.angle_gamma   90.00
#
_symmetry.space_group_name_H-M   'P 1'
#
loop_
_entity.id
_entity.type
_entity.pdbx_description
1 polymer ?
#
loop_
_entity_poly.entity_id
_entity_poly.type
_entity_poly.pdbx_seq_one_letter_code
_entity_poly.pdbx_strand_id
1 'polypeptide(L)'
;MPQSEHTLKGFAARLVDSGLLDPQAAQLAEQEANEAGESLLLHIIAHGLVTARDATLAAAWEYGLPYVDLDAIRTDSLPAIDELPEKVLRKLGVLPLYRREHRLTVGVPSPSTLTHLDELQFATGLSIESVLVAADQLAPALEQYLEAGEESAMDILGEDGEALDGLDFEGEEDNSQDMAITASSDDAPVVRFVHKVLLDAIKRGASDIHFEPYESTYRIRFRIDGMLIENTRPPFNMRNRISARLKVMSRMDISERRLPQDGAIKLRLSKSRSIDFRVNTLPTVYGEKIVLRILDPSSAKMGIEALGFEPEQRAMFEKTLAQPQGMILVTGPTGSGKTVTLYTGLNILNTPERNISTAEDPVELKVEGVNQVNVLPKIGLDFASALRAFLRQDPDVVMVGEIRDKETAEIGVKAAQTGHLVLSTLHTNSAPETLTRLSNMGIAPFNIASSVSLIIAQRLARRLCTHCRQPAEIPPEAMASMGFNEDNGFSTAELEAATIFRPVGCSQCTLGYKGRVGIYEVMPISDEMSRLIMREGTAIELADQARKEGLSDLRRSGLRKVMSGMTSLEEVNRITKD
;
A
#
# COMPACT_ATOMS: atom_id res chain seq x y z
N MET A 1 -21.60 67.91 -18.68
CA MET A 1 -20.49 66.95 -18.62
C MET A 1 -20.90 65.74 -19.44
N PRO A 2 -20.18 65.34 -20.49
CA PRO A 2 -20.56 64.17 -21.26
C PRO A 2 -20.21 62.90 -20.47
N GLN A 3 -21.13 61.94 -20.51
CA GLN A 3 -21.03 60.64 -19.87
C GLN A 3 -19.80 59.89 -20.41
N SER A 4 -19.06 59.24 -19.52
CA SER A 4 -17.91 58.41 -19.86
C SER A 4 -18.33 57.27 -20.79
N GLU A 5 -17.78 57.23 -22.01
CA GLU A 5 -17.82 56.06 -22.89
C GLU A 5 -17.17 54.89 -22.15
N HIS A 6 -17.98 53.94 -21.66
CA HIS A 6 -17.47 52.66 -21.20
C HIS A 6 -16.90 51.92 -22.42
N THR A 7 -15.58 51.85 -22.51
CA THR A 7 -14.91 51.03 -23.52
C THR A 7 -15.21 49.57 -23.19
N LEU A 8 -16.06 48.91 -23.98
CA LEU A 8 -16.33 47.48 -23.88
C LEU A 8 -15.01 46.70 -23.94
N LYS A 9 -14.86 45.64 -23.15
CA LYS A 9 -13.65 44.80 -23.10
C LYS A 9 -14.02 43.32 -23.11
N GLY A 10 -13.05 42.49 -23.51
CA GLY A 10 -13.20 41.03 -23.49
C GLY A 10 -14.35 40.54 -24.37
N PHE A 11 -15.16 39.63 -23.82
CA PHE A 11 -16.23 38.98 -24.57
C PHE A 11 -17.31 39.96 -25.07
N ALA A 12 -17.66 41.01 -24.32
CA ALA A 12 -18.62 42.01 -24.76
C ALA A 12 -18.12 42.81 -25.99
N ALA A 13 -16.82 43.13 -26.04
CA ALA A 13 -16.21 43.76 -27.22
C ALA A 13 -16.20 42.81 -28.43
N ARG A 14 -15.91 41.52 -28.21
CA ARG A 14 -15.92 40.50 -29.26
C ARG A 14 -17.27 40.37 -29.95
N LEU A 15 -18.37 40.45 -29.19
CA LEU A 15 -19.73 40.36 -29.74
C LEU A 15 -20.04 41.54 -30.67
N VAL A 16 -19.54 42.73 -30.34
CA VAL A 16 -19.66 43.93 -31.19
C VAL A 16 -18.76 43.84 -32.41
N ASP A 17 -17.49 43.46 -32.24
CA ASP A 17 -16.53 43.31 -33.35
C ASP A 17 -16.98 42.26 -34.37
N SER A 18 -17.70 41.23 -33.91
CA SER A 18 -18.26 40.17 -34.76
C SER A 18 -19.61 40.54 -35.39
N GLY A 19 -20.14 41.74 -35.12
CA GLY A 19 -21.42 42.22 -35.64
C GLY A 19 -22.64 41.51 -35.05
N LEU A 20 -22.48 40.80 -33.93
CA LEU A 20 -23.56 40.02 -33.28
C LEU A 20 -24.42 40.89 -32.38
N LEU A 21 -23.87 41.96 -31.79
CA LEU A 21 -24.58 42.96 -31.01
C LEU A 21 -24.12 44.36 -31.36
N ASP A 22 -25.01 45.34 -31.22
CA ASP A 22 -24.60 46.74 -31.23
C ASP A 22 -23.96 47.12 -29.87
N PRO A 23 -23.14 48.19 -29.82
CA PRO A 23 -22.44 48.58 -28.59
C PRO A 23 -23.36 48.88 -27.40
N GLN A 24 -24.57 49.39 -27.63
CA GLN A 24 -25.51 49.74 -26.57
C GLN A 24 -26.16 48.48 -25.99
N ALA A 25 -26.55 47.54 -26.85
CA ALA A 25 -27.09 46.24 -26.48
C ALA A 25 -26.06 45.39 -25.73
N ALA A 26 -24.79 45.39 -26.18
CA ALA A 26 -23.72 44.66 -25.50
C ALA A 26 -23.44 45.21 -24.09
N GLN A 27 -23.46 46.54 -23.92
CA GLN A 27 -23.26 47.17 -22.61
C GLN A 27 -24.42 46.88 -21.66
N LEU A 28 -25.66 46.92 -22.16
CA LEU A 28 -26.85 46.59 -21.37
C LEU A 28 -26.84 45.12 -20.92
N ALA A 29 -26.58 44.19 -21.85
CA ALA A 29 -26.51 42.76 -21.54
C ALA A 29 -25.39 42.43 -20.53
N GLU A 30 -24.25 43.13 -20.59
CA GLU A 30 -23.17 42.97 -19.60
C GLU A 30 -23.58 43.48 -18.21
N GLN A 31 -24.35 44.57 -18.13
CA GLN A 31 -24.88 45.06 -16.86
C GLN A 31 -25.93 44.09 -16.28
N GLU A 32 -26.90 43.67 -17.09
CA GLU A 32 -27.96 42.75 -16.67
C GLU A 32 -27.41 41.38 -16.22
N ALA A 33 -26.44 40.82 -16.96
CA ALA A 33 -25.79 39.57 -16.57
C ALA A 33 -25.01 39.68 -15.24
N ASN A 34 -24.33 40.81 -15.02
CA ASN A 34 -23.61 41.06 -13.76
C ASN A 34 -24.56 41.24 -12.57
N GLU A 35 -25.70 41.92 -12.77
CA GLU A 35 -26.73 42.08 -11.74
C GLU A 35 -27.40 40.75 -11.38
N ALA A 36 -27.61 39.88 -12.37
CA ALA A 36 -28.16 38.54 -12.18
C ALA A 36 -27.13 37.52 -11.66
N GLY A 37 -25.83 37.86 -11.63
CA GLY A 37 -24.76 36.97 -11.21
C GLY A 37 -24.55 35.77 -12.15
N GLU A 38 -24.88 35.94 -13.43
CA GLU A 38 -24.78 34.89 -14.44
C GLU A 38 -23.73 35.20 -15.52
N SER A 39 -23.37 34.20 -16.31
CA SER A 39 -22.42 34.38 -17.41
C SER A 39 -23.04 35.19 -18.54
N LEU A 40 -22.36 36.24 -19.00
CA LEU A 40 -22.79 37.04 -20.16
C LEU A 40 -23.13 36.17 -21.38
N LEU A 41 -22.38 35.10 -21.59
CA LEU A 41 -22.64 34.13 -22.66
C LEU A 41 -24.01 33.45 -22.51
N LEU A 42 -24.36 33.01 -21.31
CA LEU A 42 -25.65 32.35 -21.07
C LEU A 42 -26.80 33.35 -21.12
N HIS A 43 -26.58 34.57 -20.63
CA HIS A 43 -27.58 35.64 -20.62
C HIS A 43 -28.04 36.04 -22.04
N ILE A 44 -27.11 36.29 -22.97
CA ILE A 44 -27.44 36.70 -24.34
C ILE A 44 -28.14 35.58 -25.14
N ILE A 45 -27.85 34.33 -24.82
CA ILE A 45 -28.50 33.16 -25.43
C ILE A 45 -29.93 33.04 -24.87
N ALA A 46 -30.09 33.11 -23.55
CA ALA A 46 -31.39 32.98 -22.89
C ALA A 46 -32.41 34.06 -23.31
N HIS A 47 -31.93 35.29 -23.53
CA HIS A 47 -32.76 36.42 -23.97
C HIS A 47 -32.91 36.52 -25.50
N GLY A 48 -32.35 35.56 -26.25
CA GLY A 48 -32.47 35.50 -27.71
C GLY A 48 -31.80 36.65 -28.45
N LEU A 49 -30.82 37.31 -27.83
CA LEU A 49 -30.09 38.44 -28.40
C LEU A 49 -29.11 37.98 -29.49
N VAL A 50 -28.52 36.80 -29.31
CA VAL A 50 -27.61 36.15 -30.26
C VAL A 50 -27.93 34.66 -30.31
N THR A 51 -27.74 34.02 -31.46
CA THR A 51 -27.90 32.56 -31.56
C THR A 51 -26.88 31.84 -30.66
N ALA A 52 -27.26 30.71 -30.06
CA ALA A 52 -26.37 29.95 -29.18
C ALA A 52 -25.06 29.56 -29.87
N ARG A 53 -25.14 29.16 -31.14
CA ARG A 53 -23.99 28.83 -31.97
C ARG A 53 -23.04 30.02 -32.15
N ASP A 54 -23.54 31.18 -32.57
CA ASP A 54 -22.69 32.34 -32.84
C ASP A 54 -22.09 32.92 -31.56
N ALA A 55 -22.88 32.93 -30.48
CA ALA A 55 -22.43 33.35 -29.16
C ALA A 55 -21.31 32.45 -28.62
N THR A 56 -21.47 31.11 -28.71
CA THR A 56 -20.46 30.16 -28.24
C THR A 56 -19.20 30.19 -29.13
N LEU A 57 -19.33 30.37 -30.44
CA LEU A 57 -18.18 30.57 -31.33
C LEU A 57 -17.40 31.85 -30.97
N ALA A 58 -18.09 32.96 -30.76
CA ALA A 58 -17.45 34.20 -30.32
C ALA A 58 -16.72 34.01 -28.98
N ALA A 59 -17.30 33.24 -28.04
CA ALA A 59 -16.65 32.92 -26.77
C ALA A 59 -15.43 32.00 -26.97
N ALA A 60 -15.54 30.98 -27.81
CA ALA A 60 -14.42 30.09 -28.13
C ALA A 60 -13.20 30.86 -28.67
N TRP A 61 -13.44 31.83 -29.56
CA TRP A 61 -12.39 32.70 -30.09
C TRP A 61 -11.79 33.62 -29.02
N GLU A 62 -12.61 34.26 -28.20
CA GLU A 62 -12.13 35.21 -27.18
C GLU A 62 -11.32 34.52 -26.07
N TYR A 63 -11.78 33.35 -25.61
CA TYR A 63 -11.16 32.60 -24.52
C TYR A 63 -10.13 31.57 -24.98
N GLY A 64 -9.94 31.40 -26.30
CA GLY A 64 -8.99 30.44 -26.87
C GLY A 64 -9.36 28.98 -26.59
N LEU A 65 -10.66 28.67 -26.51
CA LEU A 65 -11.18 27.35 -26.19
C LEU A 65 -11.65 26.63 -27.46
N PRO A 66 -11.43 25.30 -27.58
CA PRO A 66 -11.98 24.53 -28.68
C PRO A 66 -13.51 24.49 -28.62
N TYR A 67 -14.17 24.58 -29.78
CA TYR A 67 -15.62 24.46 -29.93
C TYR A 67 -15.97 23.16 -30.67
N VAL A 68 -17.03 22.49 -30.24
CA VAL A 68 -17.58 21.30 -30.88
C VAL A 68 -19.09 21.46 -31.06
N ASP A 69 -19.55 21.13 -32.26
CA ASP A 69 -20.98 21.02 -32.59
C ASP A 69 -21.45 19.59 -32.24
N LEU A 70 -22.42 19.46 -31.33
CA LEU A 70 -22.89 18.12 -30.91
C LEU A 70 -23.66 17.39 -32.01
N ASP A 71 -24.26 18.11 -32.96
CA ASP A 71 -24.97 17.48 -34.09
C ASP A 71 -24.02 16.70 -35.01
N ALA A 72 -22.71 16.98 -34.92
CA ALA A 72 -21.67 16.25 -35.64
C ALA A 72 -21.12 15.03 -34.87
N ILE A 73 -21.55 14.80 -33.64
CA ILE A 73 -21.13 13.66 -32.80
C ILE A 73 -22.22 12.60 -32.79
N ARG A 74 -21.83 11.33 -32.95
CA ARG A 74 -22.76 10.22 -32.80
C ARG A 74 -22.89 9.83 -31.33
N THR A 75 -24.12 9.69 -30.84
CA THR A 75 -24.41 9.34 -29.44
C THR A 75 -23.85 7.98 -29.00
N ASP A 76 -23.69 7.03 -29.92
CA ASP A 76 -23.06 5.72 -29.68
C ASP A 76 -21.53 5.77 -29.48
N SER A 77 -20.91 6.93 -29.73
CA SER A 77 -19.48 7.14 -29.51
C SER A 77 -19.14 7.77 -28.16
N LEU A 78 -20.16 8.14 -27.38
CA LEU A 78 -19.98 8.73 -26.05
C LEU A 78 -19.49 7.67 -25.04
N PRO A 79 -18.71 8.06 -24.01
CA PRO A 79 -18.26 7.12 -22.98
C PRO A 79 -19.42 6.49 -22.20
N ALA A 80 -19.29 5.22 -21.83
CA ALA A 80 -20.28 4.53 -21.00
C ALA A 80 -20.52 5.25 -19.66
N ILE A 81 -21.78 5.35 -19.27
CA ILE A 81 -22.24 6.09 -18.08
C ILE A 81 -21.99 5.37 -16.75
N ASP A 82 -21.86 4.04 -16.77
CA ASP A 82 -21.71 3.19 -15.57
C ASP A 82 -20.53 3.57 -14.66
N GLU A 83 -19.54 4.27 -15.21
CA GLU A 83 -18.34 4.73 -14.47
C GLU A 83 -18.35 6.23 -14.16
N LEU A 84 -19.42 6.96 -14.48
CA LEU A 84 -19.49 8.41 -14.39
C LEU A 84 -20.57 8.90 -13.41
N PRO A 85 -20.27 9.95 -12.62
CA PRO A 85 -21.14 10.42 -11.54
C PRO A 85 -22.30 11.28 -12.08
N GLU A 86 -23.44 10.66 -12.40
CA GLU A 86 -24.64 11.35 -12.93
C GLU A 86 -24.99 12.65 -12.18
N LYS A 87 -25.07 12.60 -10.84
CA LYS A 87 -25.42 13.78 -10.03
C LYS A 87 -24.47 14.95 -10.24
N VAL A 88 -23.19 14.68 -10.50
CA VAL A 88 -22.17 15.70 -10.76
C VAL A 88 -22.30 16.21 -12.20
N LEU A 89 -22.55 15.33 -13.17
CA LEU A 89 -22.80 15.73 -14.56
C LEU A 89 -24.02 16.66 -14.67
N ARG A 90 -25.14 16.32 -14.00
CA ARG A 90 -26.34 17.16 -13.91
C ARG A 90 -26.06 18.49 -13.23
N LYS A 91 -25.37 18.48 -12.08
CA LYS A 91 -25.06 19.69 -11.31
C LYS A 91 -24.18 20.67 -12.09
N LEU A 92 -23.17 20.17 -12.81
CA LEU A 92 -22.25 20.99 -13.59
C LEU A 92 -22.79 21.33 -14.99
N GLY A 93 -23.82 20.62 -15.46
CA GLY A 93 -24.37 20.75 -16.80
C GLY A 93 -23.35 20.41 -17.87
N VAL A 94 -22.60 19.31 -17.72
CA VAL A 94 -21.50 18.92 -18.63
C VAL A 94 -21.72 17.54 -19.22
N LEU A 95 -21.36 17.38 -20.50
CA LEU A 95 -21.53 16.14 -21.24
C LEU A 95 -20.18 15.45 -21.50
N PRO A 96 -19.96 14.20 -21.09
CA PRO A 96 -18.77 13.43 -21.46
C PRO A 96 -18.76 13.15 -22.97
N LEU A 97 -17.73 13.60 -23.69
CA LEU A 97 -17.66 13.44 -25.15
C LEU A 97 -16.72 12.33 -25.59
N TYR A 98 -15.58 12.21 -24.92
CA TYR A 98 -14.55 11.25 -25.30
C TYR A 98 -13.69 10.86 -24.11
N ARG A 99 -13.38 9.57 -23.97
CA ARG A 99 -12.50 9.06 -22.90
C ARG A 99 -11.34 8.27 -23.49
N ARG A 100 -10.14 8.57 -23.01
CA ARG A 100 -8.91 7.83 -23.34
C ARG A 100 -8.07 7.60 -22.09
N GLU A 101 -8.02 6.34 -21.65
CA GLU A 101 -7.29 5.89 -20.43
C GLU A 101 -7.56 6.78 -19.20
N HIS A 102 -6.64 7.71 -18.91
CA HIS A 102 -6.68 8.61 -17.75
C HIS A 102 -7.19 10.02 -18.09
N ARG A 103 -7.81 10.23 -19.25
CA ARG A 103 -8.29 11.53 -19.71
C ARG A 103 -9.74 11.48 -20.20
N LEU A 104 -10.53 12.48 -19.81
CA LEU A 104 -11.92 12.65 -20.19
C LEU A 104 -12.13 14.04 -20.79
N THR A 105 -12.55 14.09 -22.06
CA THR A 105 -12.96 15.32 -22.72
C THR A 105 -14.44 15.54 -22.48
N VAL A 106 -14.81 16.72 -21.96
CA VAL A 106 -16.18 17.08 -21.60
C VAL A 106 -16.63 18.35 -22.32
N GLY A 107 -17.86 18.34 -22.81
CA GLY A 107 -18.55 19.51 -23.33
C GLY A 107 -19.05 20.38 -22.18
N VAL A 108 -18.73 21.67 -22.22
CA VAL A 108 -19.15 22.66 -21.22
C VAL A 108 -19.96 23.79 -21.87
N PRO A 109 -20.99 24.33 -21.19
CA PRO A 109 -21.88 25.35 -21.77
C PRO A 109 -21.27 26.75 -21.74
N SER A 110 -20.26 26.98 -20.89
CA SER A 110 -19.62 28.28 -20.74
C SER A 110 -18.19 28.18 -20.21
N PRO A 111 -17.32 29.17 -20.49
CA PRO A 111 -15.97 29.24 -19.90
C PRO A 111 -15.98 29.32 -18.37
N SER A 112 -17.02 29.88 -17.76
CA SER A 112 -17.20 29.91 -16.30
C SER A 112 -17.39 28.53 -15.67
N THR A 113 -17.82 27.53 -16.45
CA THR A 113 -17.96 26.15 -15.95
C THR A 113 -16.60 25.49 -15.70
N LEU A 114 -15.53 26.00 -16.34
CA LEU A 114 -14.17 25.45 -16.21
C LEU A 114 -13.66 25.46 -14.77
N THR A 115 -14.04 26.45 -13.97
CA THR A 115 -13.63 26.57 -12.56
C THR A 115 -14.26 25.52 -11.65
N HIS A 116 -15.28 24.80 -12.14
CA HIS A 116 -16.04 23.81 -11.37
C HIS A 116 -15.80 22.37 -11.83
N LEU A 117 -14.96 22.16 -12.86
CA LEU A 117 -14.66 20.81 -13.37
C LEU A 117 -13.84 19.95 -12.40
N ASP A 118 -13.23 20.56 -11.38
CA ASP A 118 -12.52 19.86 -10.30
C ASP A 118 -13.42 18.83 -9.59
N GLU A 119 -14.73 19.11 -9.48
CA GLU A 119 -15.70 18.19 -8.87
C GLU A 119 -15.87 16.91 -9.71
N LEU A 120 -15.89 17.05 -11.05
CA LEU A 120 -15.95 15.92 -11.97
C LEU A 120 -14.62 15.15 -12.03
N GLN A 121 -13.50 15.87 -12.02
CA GLN A 121 -12.17 15.28 -11.92
C GLN A 121 -12.04 14.43 -10.64
N PHE A 122 -12.54 14.93 -9.51
CA PHE A 122 -12.51 14.23 -8.23
C PHE A 122 -13.37 12.96 -8.26
N ALA A 123 -14.59 13.06 -8.76
CA ALA A 123 -15.53 11.95 -8.77
C ALA A 123 -15.11 10.82 -9.72
N THR A 124 -14.42 11.15 -10.82
CA THR A 124 -13.98 10.18 -11.84
C THR A 124 -12.53 9.71 -11.65
N GLY A 125 -11.67 10.52 -11.04
CA GLY A 125 -10.22 10.27 -10.97
C GLY A 125 -9.49 10.45 -12.32
N LEU A 126 -10.13 11.08 -13.31
CA LEU A 126 -9.60 11.30 -14.65
C LEU A 126 -9.10 12.75 -14.83
N SER A 127 -8.12 12.97 -15.69
CA SER A 127 -7.76 14.32 -16.16
C SER A 127 -8.85 14.86 -17.06
N ILE A 128 -9.42 16.01 -16.73
CA ILE A 128 -10.53 16.59 -17.50
C ILE A 128 -9.98 17.59 -18.52
N GLU A 129 -10.37 17.43 -19.79
CA GLU A 129 -10.20 18.43 -20.85
C GLU A 129 -11.58 18.96 -21.23
N SER A 130 -11.69 20.27 -21.46
CA SER A 130 -12.97 20.91 -21.77
C SER A 130 -13.05 21.38 -23.21
N VAL A 131 -14.20 21.21 -23.83
CA VAL A 131 -14.55 21.85 -25.10
C VAL A 131 -15.85 22.63 -24.93
N LEU A 132 -15.95 23.80 -25.55
CA LEU A 132 -17.19 24.56 -25.56
C LEU A 132 -18.21 23.91 -26.48
N VAL A 133 -19.45 23.89 -26.00
CA VAL A 133 -20.61 23.40 -26.71
C VAL A 133 -21.73 24.42 -26.58
N ALA A 134 -22.55 24.58 -27.62
CA ALA A 134 -23.70 25.45 -27.57
C ALA A 134 -24.71 24.98 -26.49
N ALA A 135 -25.15 25.90 -25.63
CA ALA A 135 -25.93 25.56 -24.43
C ALA A 135 -27.29 24.91 -24.78
N ASP A 136 -27.87 25.28 -25.92
CA ASP A 136 -29.10 24.73 -26.48
C ASP A 136 -28.96 23.28 -26.96
N GLN A 137 -27.76 22.88 -27.42
CA GLN A 137 -27.44 21.50 -27.78
C GLN A 137 -27.06 20.66 -26.55
N LEU A 138 -26.35 21.26 -25.59
CA LEU A 138 -25.78 20.51 -24.46
C LEU A 138 -26.83 19.96 -23.49
N ALA A 139 -27.84 20.77 -23.14
CA ALA A 139 -28.90 20.37 -22.21
C ALA A 139 -29.70 19.13 -22.70
N PRO A 140 -30.25 19.11 -23.93
CA PRO A 140 -30.98 17.93 -24.42
C PRO A 140 -30.08 16.71 -24.61
N ALA A 141 -28.83 16.90 -25.05
CA ALA A 141 -27.88 15.81 -25.22
C ALA A 141 -27.46 15.18 -23.88
N LEU A 142 -27.34 16.00 -22.82
CA LEU A 142 -27.08 15.51 -21.47
C LEU A 142 -28.25 14.68 -20.93
N GLU A 143 -29.50 15.13 -21.12
CA GLU A 143 -30.65 14.36 -20.65
C GLU A 143 -30.74 13.00 -21.37
N GLN A 144 -30.62 13.00 -22.70
CA GLN A 144 -30.61 11.76 -23.50
C GLN A 144 -29.48 10.81 -23.10
N TYR A 145 -28.30 11.35 -22.75
CA TYR A 145 -27.15 10.57 -22.28
C TYR A 145 -27.43 9.89 -20.93
N LEU A 146 -28.14 10.57 -20.03
CA LEU A 146 -28.46 10.06 -18.70
C LEU A 146 -29.59 9.02 -18.73
N GLU A 147 -30.63 9.27 -19.54
CA GLU A 147 -31.74 8.31 -19.75
C GLU A 147 -31.25 6.97 -20.34
N ALA A 148 -30.30 7.02 -21.29
CA ALA A 148 -29.70 5.81 -21.86
C ALA A 148 -28.93 4.95 -20.83
N GLY A 149 -28.48 5.55 -19.72
CA GLY A 149 -27.84 4.84 -18.61
C GLY A 149 -28.80 4.16 -17.66
N GLU A 150 -29.98 4.75 -17.42
CA GLU A 150 -31.01 4.16 -16.56
C GLU A 150 -31.58 2.88 -17.18
N GLU A 151 -31.77 2.84 -18.51
CA GLU A 151 -32.19 1.63 -19.23
C GLU A 151 -31.14 0.50 -19.13
N SER A 152 -29.85 0.83 -19.23
CA SER A 152 -28.74 -0.14 -19.10
C SER A 152 -28.59 -0.66 -17.66
N ALA A 153 -28.82 0.18 -16.65
CA ALA A 153 -28.75 -0.22 -15.24
C ALA A 153 -29.90 -1.16 -14.84
N MET A 154 -31.10 -0.97 -15.40
CA MET A 154 -32.26 -1.85 -15.16
C MET A 154 -32.08 -3.26 -15.74
N ASP A 155 -31.34 -3.41 -16.84
CA ASP A 155 -30.98 -4.72 -17.42
C ASP A 155 -29.85 -5.43 -16.63
N ILE A 156 -28.99 -4.69 -15.93
CA ILE A 156 -27.86 -5.21 -15.14
C ILE A 156 -28.26 -5.54 -13.69
N LEU A 157 -29.29 -4.88 -13.13
CA LEU A 157 -29.80 -5.10 -11.78
C LEU A 157 -30.58 -6.42 -11.58
N GLY A 158 -30.63 -7.27 -12.61
CA GLY A 158 -31.23 -8.60 -12.54
C GLY A 158 -30.47 -9.63 -11.70
N GLU A 159 -29.16 -9.47 -11.43
CA GLU A 159 -28.39 -10.56 -10.80
C GLU A 159 -27.36 -10.23 -9.70
N ASP A 160 -26.88 -9.00 -9.43
CA ASP A 160 -25.74 -8.84 -8.48
C ASP A 160 -25.67 -7.51 -7.66
N GLY A 161 -26.81 -6.94 -7.25
CA GLY A 161 -26.88 -5.58 -6.65
C GLY A 161 -26.66 -5.41 -5.13
N GLU A 162 -26.45 -6.45 -4.33
CA GLU A 162 -26.49 -6.33 -2.84
C GLU A 162 -25.15 -5.98 -2.14
N ALA A 163 -24.04 -5.76 -2.87
CA ALA A 163 -22.71 -5.75 -2.24
C ALA A 163 -22.19 -4.38 -1.73
N LEU A 164 -22.90 -3.26 -1.94
CA LEU A 164 -22.34 -1.92 -1.68
C LEU A 164 -23.04 -1.10 -0.59
N ASP A 165 -24.23 -1.49 -0.13
CA ASP A 165 -25.03 -0.68 0.81
C ASP A 165 -25.06 -1.22 2.27
N GLY A 166 -24.29 -2.28 2.57
CA GLY A 166 -24.39 -3.04 3.83
C GLY A 166 -23.16 -3.00 4.76
N LEU A 167 -22.32 -1.96 4.71
CA LEU A 167 -21.16 -1.84 5.61
C LEU A 167 -21.44 -0.87 6.76
N ASP A 168 -22.13 -1.37 7.78
CA ASP A 168 -22.38 -0.65 9.03
C ASP A 168 -21.08 -0.39 9.82
N PHE A 169 -20.87 0.88 10.18
CA PHE A 169 -19.86 1.30 11.13
C PHE A 169 -20.45 1.26 12.55
N GLU A 170 -20.15 0.22 13.32
CA GLU A 170 -20.27 0.32 14.79
C GLU A 170 -19.05 1.08 15.33
N GLY A 171 -19.25 2.37 15.51
CA GLY A 171 -18.34 3.30 16.17
C GLY A 171 -18.97 4.66 16.48
N GLU A 172 -20.19 4.94 15.98
CA GLU A 172 -20.91 6.19 16.24
C GLU A 172 -21.98 6.10 17.34
N GLU A 173 -22.29 4.91 17.88
CA GLU A 173 -23.40 4.76 18.83
C GLU A 173 -23.07 4.85 20.32
N ASP A 174 -21.80 4.99 20.74
CA ASP A 174 -21.47 4.96 22.18
C ASP A 174 -20.69 6.17 22.73
N ASN A 175 -20.80 7.34 22.08
CA ASN A 175 -20.47 8.63 22.72
C ASN A 175 -21.04 9.84 21.96
N SER A 176 -22.36 9.89 21.83
CA SER A 176 -23.12 10.97 21.18
C SER A 176 -23.20 12.27 22.00
N GLN A 177 -22.22 12.58 22.85
CA GLN A 177 -22.25 13.82 23.65
C GLN A 177 -21.01 14.72 23.61
N ASP A 178 -19.89 14.30 23.02
CA ASP A 178 -18.74 15.22 22.84
C ASP A 178 -18.19 15.14 21.42
N MET A 179 -18.25 16.28 20.71
CA MET A 179 -17.84 16.54 19.32
C MET A 179 -18.94 16.51 18.23
N ALA A 180 -20.01 17.25 18.48
CA ALA A 180 -20.70 17.98 17.41
C ALA A 180 -19.82 19.15 16.92
N ILE A 181 -18.76 18.86 16.16
CA ILE A 181 -18.06 19.86 15.35
C ILE A 181 -18.40 19.58 13.89
N THR A 182 -19.50 20.19 13.43
CA THR A 182 -19.82 20.54 12.04
C THR A 182 -19.37 19.55 10.96
N ALA A 183 -20.12 18.46 10.75
CA ALA A 183 -20.08 17.77 9.47
C ALA A 183 -20.76 18.66 8.42
N SER A 184 -19.96 19.31 7.59
CA SER A 184 -20.46 20.05 6.42
C SER A 184 -20.75 19.07 5.27
N SER A 185 -21.63 19.42 4.32
CA SER A 185 -21.90 18.58 3.14
C SER A 185 -20.65 18.32 2.28
N ASP A 186 -19.59 19.12 2.47
CA ASP A 186 -18.30 19.07 1.77
C ASP A 186 -17.32 18.01 2.32
N ASP A 187 -17.63 17.35 3.44
CA ASP A 187 -16.77 16.28 3.99
C ASP A 187 -17.04 14.90 3.36
N ALA A 188 -18.24 14.69 2.79
CA ALA A 188 -18.61 13.42 2.17
C ALA A 188 -17.67 12.97 1.02
N PRO A 189 -17.15 13.87 0.15
CA PRO A 189 -16.10 13.53 -0.82
C PRO A 189 -14.83 12.98 -0.16
N VAL A 190 -14.28 13.66 0.86
CA VAL A 190 -13.01 13.25 1.52
C VAL A 190 -13.16 11.90 2.20
N VAL A 191 -14.30 11.66 2.86
CA VAL A 191 -14.61 10.38 3.50
C VAL A 191 -14.61 9.24 2.47
N ARG A 192 -15.33 9.41 1.36
CA ARG A 192 -15.38 8.40 0.27
C ARG A 192 -14.00 8.16 -0.33
N PHE A 193 -13.21 9.21 -0.54
CA PHE A 193 -11.85 9.08 -1.07
C PHE A 193 -10.93 8.30 -0.14
N VAL A 194 -10.86 8.67 1.15
CA VAL A 194 -10.03 7.95 2.13
C VAL A 194 -10.47 6.49 2.20
N HIS A 195 -11.78 6.22 2.24
CA HIS A 195 -12.29 4.86 2.26
C HIS A 195 -11.89 4.06 1.00
N LYS A 196 -12.04 4.65 -0.20
CA LYS A 196 -11.60 4.03 -1.47
C LYS A 196 -10.10 3.71 -1.46
N VAL A 197 -9.27 4.62 -0.94
CA VAL A 197 -7.82 4.40 -0.82
C VAL A 197 -7.51 3.22 0.11
N LEU A 198 -8.18 3.10 1.26
CA LEU A 198 -8.00 1.97 2.17
C LEU A 198 -8.42 0.64 1.54
N LEU A 199 -9.58 0.61 0.86
CA LEU A 199 -10.08 -0.59 0.18
C LEU A 199 -9.18 -1.00 -1.00
N ASP A 200 -8.71 -0.04 -1.80
CA ASP A 200 -7.78 -0.31 -2.90
C ASP A 200 -6.45 -0.88 -2.38
N ALA A 201 -5.92 -0.33 -1.29
CA ALA A 201 -4.72 -0.86 -0.64
C ALA A 201 -4.89 -2.32 -0.19
N ILE A 202 -6.03 -2.66 0.42
CA ILE A 202 -6.35 -4.04 0.82
C ILE A 202 -6.49 -4.95 -0.41
N LYS A 203 -7.26 -4.54 -1.43
CA LYS A 203 -7.47 -5.32 -2.66
C LYS A 203 -6.16 -5.62 -3.39
N ARG A 204 -5.23 -4.65 -3.37
CA ARG A 204 -3.90 -4.77 -3.97
C ARG A 204 -2.87 -5.47 -3.08
N GLY A 205 -3.23 -5.89 -1.87
CA GLY A 205 -2.33 -6.59 -0.94
C GLY A 205 -1.19 -5.73 -0.42
N ALA A 206 -1.41 -4.43 -0.21
CA ALA A 206 -0.41 -3.53 0.34
C ALA A 206 -0.10 -3.86 1.82
N SER A 207 1.14 -3.67 2.25
CA SER A 207 1.54 -3.76 3.68
C SER A 207 1.45 -2.40 4.38
N ASP A 208 1.68 -1.32 3.65
CA ASP A 208 1.68 0.03 4.18
C ASP A 208 1.09 1.02 3.16
N ILE A 209 0.42 2.05 3.66
CA ILE A 209 -0.09 3.19 2.89
C ILE A 209 0.64 4.44 3.38
N HIS A 210 1.25 5.17 2.46
CA HIS A 210 2.02 6.37 2.74
C HIS A 210 1.31 7.58 2.15
N PHE A 211 0.96 8.54 3.00
CA PHE A 211 0.45 9.85 2.65
C PHE A 211 1.55 10.88 2.86
N GLU A 212 2.04 11.50 1.78
CA GLU A 212 3.27 12.30 1.81
C GLU A 212 3.07 13.69 1.21
N PRO A 213 3.10 14.77 2.03
CA PRO A 213 3.08 16.14 1.55
C PRO A 213 4.48 16.63 1.14
N TYR A 214 4.53 17.33 0.01
CA TYR A 214 5.69 18.07 -0.51
C TYR A 214 5.31 19.54 -0.72
N GLU A 215 6.21 20.33 -1.28
CA GLU A 215 6.03 21.79 -1.44
C GLU A 215 4.74 22.17 -2.18
N SER A 216 4.48 21.52 -3.31
CA SER A 216 3.33 21.80 -4.19
C SER A 216 2.50 20.55 -4.52
N THR A 217 2.91 19.38 -4.02
CA THR A 217 2.28 18.10 -4.37
C THR A 217 1.96 17.29 -3.13
N TYR A 218 0.89 16.50 -3.22
CA TYR A 218 0.52 15.52 -2.20
C TYR A 218 0.38 14.17 -2.90
N ARG A 219 1.15 13.17 -2.46
CA ARG A 219 1.13 11.85 -3.09
C ARG A 219 0.76 10.77 -2.10
N ILE A 220 0.11 9.74 -2.61
CA ILE A 220 -0.22 8.53 -1.87
C ILE A 220 0.52 7.36 -2.52
N ARG A 221 1.29 6.62 -1.73
CA ARG A 221 2.03 5.43 -2.18
C ARG A 221 1.64 4.21 -1.37
N PHE A 222 1.53 3.07 -2.04
CA PHE A 222 1.35 1.79 -1.38
C PHE A 222 2.67 1.03 -1.35
N ARG A 223 2.95 0.36 -0.25
CA ARG A 223 3.99 -0.66 -0.22
C ARG A 223 3.38 -2.00 -0.61
N ILE A 224 3.62 -2.46 -1.83
CA ILE A 224 3.11 -3.75 -2.33
C ILE A 224 4.31 -4.67 -2.56
N ASP A 225 4.27 -5.85 -1.95
CA ASP A 225 5.36 -6.84 -2.00
C ASP A 225 6.75 -6.25 -1.68
N GLY A 226 6.79 -5.29 -0.74
CA GLY A 226 8.01 -4.60 -0.29
C GLY A 226 8.40 -3.35 -1.09
N MET A 227 7.80 -3.12 -2.25
CA MET A 227 8.11 -1.99 -3.14
C MET A 227 7.12 -0.83 -2.95
N LEU A 228 7.65 0.40 -2.89
CA LEU A 228 6.81 1.60 -2.85
C LEU A 228 6.36 1.97 -4.25
N ILE A 229 5.05 2.08 -4.42
CA ILE A 229 4.42 2.33 -5.71
C ILE A 229 3.47 3.50 -5.55
N GLU A 230 3.63 4.49 -6.40
CA GLU A 230 2.72 5.63 -6.43
C GLU A 230 1.35 5.18 -6.91
N ASN A 231 0.33 5.46 -6.09
CA ASN A 231 -1.05 5.11 -6.38
C ASN A 231 -1.78 6.30 -7.00
N THR A 232 -1.75 7.44 -6.31
CA THR A 232 -2.51 8.62 -6.71
C THR A 232 -1.88 9.92 -6.18
N ARG A 233 -2.22 11.03 -6.82
CA ARG A 233 -1.82 12.40 -6.47
C ARG A 233 -3.05 13.26 -6.23
N PRO A 234 -3.64 13.23 -5.02
CA PRO A 234 -4.73 14.13 -4.68
C PRO A 234 -4.31 15.62 -4.76
N PRO A 235 -5.25 16.53 -5.00
CA PRO A 235 -5.00 17.98 -4.96
C PRO A 235 -4.36 18.43 -3.64
N PHE A 236 -3.35 19.31 -3.73
CA PHE A 236 -2.53 19.71 -2.57
C PHE A 236 -3.33 20.42 -1.45
N ASN A 237 -4.40 21.12 -1.81
CA ASN A 237 -5.33 21.77 -0.87
C ASN A 237 -6.10 20.78 0.01
N MET A 238 -6.17 19.50 -0.36
CA MET A 238 -6.88 18.45 0.41
C MET A 238 -6.03 17.83 1.52
N ARG A 239 -4.71 18.08 1.57
CA ARG A 239 -3.81 17.42 2.53
C ARG A 239 -4.27 17.52 3.99
N ASN A 240 -4.74 18.71 4.39
CA ASN A 240 -5.19 18.97 5.76
C ASN A 240 -6.51 18.24 6.08
N ARG A 241 -7.43 18.16 5.09
CA ARG A 241 -8.71 17.45 5.24
C ARG A 241 -8.50 15.93 5.32
N ILE A 242 -7.61 15.40 4.49
CA ILE A 242 -7.22 13.98 4.52
C ILE A 242 -6.52 13.64 5.85
N SER A 243 -5.59 14.48 6.32
CA SER A 243 -4.95 14.29 7.64
C SER A 243 -5.99 14.28 8.76
N ALA A 244 -6.88 15.28 8.79
CA ALA A 244 -7.94 15.36 9.78
C ALA A 244 -8.85 14.12 9.77
N ARG A 245 -9.28 13.65 8.59
CA ARG A 245 -10.12 12.45 8.47
C ARG A 245 -9.41 11.21 9.00
N LEU A 246 -8.13 11.01 8.66
CA LEU A 246 -7.35 9.88 9.16
C LEU A 246 -7.19 9.94 10.68
N LYS A 247 -6.93 11.13 11.24
CA LYS A 247 -6.85 11.36 12.70
C LYS A 247 -8.15 11.06 13.42
N VAL A 248 -9.29 11.50 12.88
CA VAL A 248 -10.63 11.16 13.41
C VAL A 248 -10.80 9.64 13.47
N MET A 249 -10.56 8.96 12.34
CA MET A 249 -10.69 7.50 12.26
C MET A 249 -9.78 6.77 13.25
N SER A 250 -8.59 7.31 13.51
CA SER A 250 -7.60 6.72 14.41
C SER A 250 -7.66 7.21 15.86
N ARG A 251 -8.68 8.01 16.22
CA ARG A 251 -8.86 8.59 17.57
C ARG A 251 -7.68 9.45 18.04
N MET A 252 -7.05 10.18 17.12
CA MET A 252 -5.96 11.13 17.40
C MET A 252 -6.49 12.55 17.58
N ASP A 253 -5.68 13.42 18.19
CA ASP A 253 -5.99 14.84 18.32
C ASP A 253 -5.78 15.57 16.98
N ILE A 254 -6.88 16.09 16.43
CA ILE A 254 -6.92 16.81 15.15
C ILE A 254 -6.27 18.21 15.26
N SER A 255 -6.35 18.80 16.46
CA SER A 255 -5.84 20.15 16.75
C SER A 255 -4.32 20.16 16.89
N GLU A 256 -3.74 19.10 17.47
CA GLU A 256 -2.30 18.96 17.58
C GLU A 256 -1.69 18.47 16.27
N ARG A 257 -0.83 19.29 15.67
CA ARG A 257 -0.17 19.01 14.38
C ARG A 257 1.35 19.16 14.43
N ARG A 258 1.90 19.43 15.61
CA ARG A 258 3.32 19.74 15.82
C ARG A 258 4.07 18.60 16.50
N LEU A 259 3.34 17.58 16.98
CA LEU A 259 3.89 16.40 17.62
C LEU A 259 3.52 15.14 16.83
N PRO A 260 4.39 14.12 16.81
CA PRO A 260 4.02 12.81 16.30
C PRO A 260 2.86 12.22 17.11
N GLN A 261 1.96 11.48 16.47
CA GLN A 261 0.89 10.75 17.15
C GLN A 261 0.73 9.36 16.57
N ASP A 262 0.29 8.44 17.42
CA ASP A 262 0.00 7.04 17.09
C ASP A 262 -1.47 6.74 17.39
N GLY A 263 -2.08 5.91 16.55
CA GLY A 263 -3.48 5.56 16.65
C GLY A 263 -3.79 4.29 15.86
N ALA A 264 -5.03 3.84 15.91
CA ALA A 264 -5.45 2.62 15.24
C ALA A 264 -6.84 2.78 14.61
N ILE A 265 -7.01 2.19 13.43
CA ILE A 265 -8.29 2.13 12.72
C ILE A 265 -8.68 0.66 12.61
N LYS A 266 -9.91 0.31 12.97
CA LYS A 266 -10.48 -1.01 12.70
C LYS A 266 -11.49 -0.89 11.57
N LEU A 267 -11.20 -1.49 10.43
CA LEU A 267 -12.07 -1.50 9.26
C LEU A 267 -12.76 -2.86 9.14
N ARG A 268 -14.08 -2.91 9.28
CA ARG A 268 -14.87 -4.13 9.03
C ARG A 268 -15.15 -4.23 7.54
N LEU A 269 -14.69 -5.31 6.89
CA LEU A 269 -14.98 -5.62 5.49
C LEU A 269 -16.22 -6.50 5.34
N SER A 270 -16.53 -7.30 6.36
CA SER A 270 -17.73 -8.13 6.45
C SER A 270 -18.00 -8.47 7.92
N LYS A 271 -19.10 -9.18 8.21
CA LYS A 271 -19.43 -9.67 9.57
C LYS A 271 -18.32 -10.51 10.20
N SER A 272 -17.52 -11.21 9.38
CA SER A 272 -16.46 -12.13 9.85
C SER A 272 -15.04 -11.66 9.55
N ARG A 273 -14.87 -10.56 8.79
CA ARG A 273 -13.55 -10.07 8.39
C ARG A 273 -13.37 -8.61 8.76
N SER A 274 -12.42 -8.35 9.65
CA SER A 274 -11.92 -7.00 9.93
C SER A 274 -10.42 -6.92 9.66
N ILE A 275 -10.00 -5.74 9.20
CA ILE A 275 -8.59 -5.37 9.02
C ILE A 275 -8.28 -4.26 10.00
N ASP A 276 -7.20 -4.43 10.75
CA ASP A 276 -6.72 -3.42 11.67
C ASP A 276 -5.60 -2.62 10.98
N PHE A 277 -5.60 -1.30 11.15
CA PHE A 277 -4.53 -0.43 10.69
C PHE A 277 -3.89 0.23 11.90
N ARG A 278 -2.56 0.23 11.92
CA ARG A 278 -1.81 1.13 12.82
C ARG A 278 -1.45 2.38 12.06
N VAL A 279 -1.77 3.52 12.65
CA VAL A 279 -1.62 4.83 12.03
C VAL A 279 -0.58 5.61 12.80
N ASN A 280 0.41 6.15 12.11
CA ASN A 280 1.36 7.10 12.65
C ASN A 280 1.29 8.39 11.84
N THR A 281 1.23 9.53 12.52
CA THR A 281 1.37 10.86 11.93
C THR A 281 2.66 11.51 12.43
N LEU A 282 3.39 12.16 11.52
CA LEU A 282 4.62 12.87 11.81
C LEU A 282 4.59 14.25 11.12
N PRO A 283 4.74 15.37 11.86
CA PRO A 283 4.89 16.69 11.25
C PRO A 283 6.13 16.77 10.36
N THR A 284 5.96 17.30 9.15
CA THR A 284 7.03 17.62 8.21
C THR A 284 6.91 19.07 7.74
N VAL A 285 7.88 19.55 6.95
CA VAL A 285 7.93 20.95 6.46
C VAL A 285 6.63 21.39 5.76
N TYR A 286 6.00 20.50 4.99
CA TYR A 286 4.84 20.84 4.15
C TYR A 286 3.49 20.31 4.67
N GLY A 287 3.49 19.73 5.87
CA GLY A 287 2.31 19.14 6.50
C GLY A 287 2.64 17.81 7.19
N GLU A 288 1.62 17.08 7.59
CA GLU A 288 1.80 15.80 8.26
C GLU A 288 2.02 14.67 7.25
N LYS A 289 3.11 13.93 7.42
CA LYS A 289 3.27 12.62 6.78
C LYS A 289 2.51 11.61 7.61
N ILE A 290 1.63 10.85 6.97
CA ILE A 290 0.84 9.81 7.64
C ILE A 290 1.18 8.46 7.02
N VAL A 291 1.43 7.46 7.86
CA VAL A 291 1.69 6.09 7.43
C VAL A 291 0.71 5.16 8.14
N LEU A 292 0.02 4.33 7.36
CA LEU A 292 -0.86 3.29 7.87
C LEU A 292 -0.22 1.95 7.57
N ARG A 293 0.04 1.14 8.59
CA ARG A 293 0.41 -0.27 8.43
C ARG A 293 -0.84 -1.13 8.47
N ILE A 294 -1.02 -1.97 7.46
CA ILE A 294 -2.15 -2.89 7.35
C ILE A 294 -1.82 -4.17 8.12
N LEU A 295 -2.66 -4.53 9.07
CA LEU A 295 -2.57 -5.75 9.86
C LEU A 295 -3.75 -6.65 9.48
N ASP A 296 -3.47 -7.69 8.70
CA ASP A 296 -4.46 -8.72 8.36
C ASP A 296 -4.30 -9.92 9.32
N PRO A 297 -5.29 -10.18 10.22
CA PRO A 297 -5.22 -11.29 11.16
C PRO A 297 -5.10 -12.67 10.52
N SER A 298 -5.55 -12.82 9.27
CA SER A 298 -5.44 -14.10 8.55
C SER A 298 -3.99 -14.53 8.31
N SER A 299 -3.04 -13.58 8.29
CA SER A 299 -1.62 -13.87 8.12
C SER A 299 -0.99 -14.67 9.27
N ALA A 300 -1.56 -14.60 10.49
CA ALA A 300 -1.11 -15.41 11.63
C ALA A 300 -1.37 -16.91 11.46
N LYS A 301 -2.33 -17.29 10.60
CA LYS A 301 -2.71 -18.70 10.37
C LYS A 301 -1.93 -19.34 9.23
N MET A 302 -0.84 -18.71 8.79
CA MET A 302 -0.04 -19.23 7.69
C MET A 302 0.71 -20.50 8.16
N GLY A 303 0.38 -21.62 7.53
CA GLY A 303 1.06 -22.90 7.75
C GLY A 303 2.52 -22.88 7.30
N ILE A 304 3.31 -23.80 7.83
CA ILE A 304 4.75 -23.92 7.52
C ILE A 304 5.01 -24.16 6.03
N GLU A 305 4.08 -24.81 5.34
CA GLU A 305 4.11 -25.05 3.89
C GLU A 305 4.15 -23.74 3.08
N ALA A 306 3.51 -22.68 3.58
CA ALA A 306 3.39 -21.41 2.89
C ALA A 306 4.59 -20.48 3.12
N LEU A 307 5.50 -20.79 4.05
CA LEU A 307 6.72 -20.01 4.29
C LEU A 307 7.70 -20.10 3.13
N GLY A 308 7.74 -21.23 2.43
CA GLY A 308 8.62 -21.46 1.28
C GLY A 308 9.96 -22.09 1.62
N PHE A 309 10.09 -22.76 2.77
CA PHE A 309 11.21 -23.63 3.07
C PHE A 309 11.38 -24.72 2.01
N GLU A 310 12.63 -25.08 1.71
CA GLU A 310 12.91 -26.36 1.05
C GLU A 310 12.61 -27.53 2.01
N PRO A 311 12.31 -28.75 1.50
CA PRO A 311 11.97 -29.89 2.35
C PRO A 311 12.99 -30.18 3.45
N GLU A 312 14.28 -30.11 3.14
CA GLU A 312 15.36 -30.30 4.11
C GLU A 312 15.42 -29.19 5.16
N GLN A 313 15.13 -27.94 4.76
CA GLN A 313 15.10 -26.78 5.65
C GLN A 313 13.94 -26.86 6.64
N ARG A 314 12.76 -27.26 6.13
CA ARG A 314 11.58 -27.50 6.95
C ARG A 314 11.86 -28.60 7.98
N ALA A 315 12.42 -29.72 7.56
CA ALA A 315 12.74 -30.83 8.46
C ALA A 315 13.71 -30.43 9.56
N MET A 316 14.73 -29.61 9.26
CA MET A 316 15.65 -29.06 10.26
C MET A 316 14.92 -28.16 11.28
N PHE A 317 14.01 -27.29 10.81
CA PHE A 317 13.25 -26.41 11.69
C PHE A 317 12.28 -27.20 12.59
N GLU A 318 11.47 -28.09 12.03
CA GLU A 318 10.53 -28.93 12.78
C GLU A 318 11.25 -29.83 13.79
N LYS A 319 12.38 -30.44 13.40
CA LYS A 319 13.22 -31.23 14.31
C LYS A 319 13.72 -30.41 15.49
N THR A 320 14.12 -29.16 15.26
CA THR A 320 14.63 -28.29 16.33
C THR A 320 13.49 -27.81 17.23
N LEU A 321 12.33 -27.46 16.67
CA LEU A 321 11.13 -27.10 17.44
C LEU A 321 10.66 -28.23 18.38
N ALA A 322 10.89 -29.48 18.01
CA ALA A 322 10.54 -30.63 18.85
C ALA A 322 11.49 -30.84 20.04
N GLN A 323 12.61 -30.13 20.12
CA GLN A 323 13.56 -30.23 21.23
C GLN A 323 12.96 -29.63 22.52
N PRO A 324 13.27 -30.19 23.70
CA PRO A 324 12.75 -29.67 24.97
C PRO A 324 13.38 -28.33 25.35
N GLN A 325 14.62 -28.07 24.90
CA GLN A 325 15.37 -26.86 25.24
C GLN A 325 16.27 -26.44 24.09
N GLY A 326 16.75 -25.20 24.16
CA GLY A 326 17.70 -24.63 23.21
C GLY A 326 17.19 -23.31 22.62
N MET A 327 18.00 -22.67 21.80
CA MET A 327 17.69 -21.36 21.23
C MET A 327 17.59 -21.43 19.70
N ILE A 328 16.46 -20.96 19.18
CA ILE A 328 16.21 -20.77 17.76
C ILE A 328 16.22 -19.27 17.45
N LEU A 329 17.13 -18.86 16.57
CA LEU A 329 17.32 -17.46 16.20
C LEU A 329 16.89 -17.24 14.76
N VAL A 330 15.88 -16.40 14.54
CA VAL A 330 15.45 -15.98 13.20
C VAL A 330 16.05 -14.62 12.90
N THR A 331 16.82 -14.49 11.82
CA THR A 331 17.60 -13.28 11.53
C THR A 331 17.32 -12.72 10.14
N GLY A 332 17.60 -11.44 9.98
CA GLY A 332 17.43 -10.71 8.74
C GLY A 332 17.01 -9.26 8.95
N PRO A 333 16.98 -8.46 7.87
CA PRO A 333 16.60 -7.06 7.94
C PRO A 333 15.11 -6.88 8.29
N THR A 334 14.70 -5.63 8.47
CA THR A 334 13.29 -5.28 8.67
C THR A 334 12.47 -5.71 7.46
N GLY A 335 11.29 -6.29 7.69
CA GLY A 335 10.40 -6.74 6.62
C GLY A 335 10.81 -8.05 5.94
N SER A 336 11.81 -8.78 6.45
CA SER A 336 12.18 -10.11 5.95
C SER A 336 11.23 -11.24 6.39
N GLY A 337 10.18 -10.93 7.18
CA GLY A 337 9.15 -11.88 7.61
C GLY A 337 9.44 -12.63 8.92
N LYS A 338 10.36 -12.13 9.77
CA LYS A 338 10.85 -12.89 10.96
C LYS A 338 9.71 -13.26 11.91
N THR A 339 8.84 -12.30 12.20
CA THR A 339 7.65 -12.49 13.05
C THR A 339 6.73 -13.57 12.50
N VAL A 340 6.57 -13.67 11.17
CA VAL A 340 5.73 -14.70 10.54
C VAL A 340 6.34 -16.08 10.79
N THR A 341 7.64 -16.26 10.56
CA THR A 341 8.35 -17.51 10.85
C THR A 341 8.26 -17.89 12.33
N LEU A 342 8.43 -16.92 13.24
CA LEU A 342 8.29 -17.15 14.68
C LEU A 342 6.87 -17.58 15.07
N TYR A 343 5.84 -16.88 14.58
CA TYR A 343 4.45 -17.22 14.88
C TYR A 343 4.06 -18.58 14.29
N THR A 344 4.55 -18.94 13.11
CA THR A 344 4.37 -20.30 12.58
C THR A 344 5.00 -21.34 13.51
N GLY A 345 6.22 -21.10 14.01
CA GLY A 345 6.85 -21.95 15.01
C GLY A 345 6.02 -22.05 16.29
N LEU A 346 5.57 -20.93 16.84
CA LEU A 346 4.73 -20.89 18.04
C LEU A 346 3.41 -21.67 17.85
N ASN A 347 2.74 -21.51 16.70
CA ASN A 347 1.52 -22.25 16.40
C ASN A 347 1.74 -23.77 16.33
N ILE A 348 2.90 -24.23 15.85
CA ILE A 348 3.26 -25.66 15.88
C ILE A 348 3.44 -26.15 17.32
N LEU A 349 4.01 -25.31 18.20
CA LEU A 349 4.26 -25.63 19.60
C LEU A 349 3.03 -25.45 20.49
N ASN A 350 1.98 -24.76 20.01
CA ASN A 350 0.81 -24.36 20.77
C ASN A 350 -0.12 -25.54 21.01
N THR A 351 0.18 -26.33 22.04
CA THR A 351 -0.64 -27.44 22.52
C THR A 351 -1.07 -27.18 23.96
N PRO A 352 -2.20 -27.75 24.43
CA PRO A 352 -2.69 -27.54 25.79
C PRO A 352 -1.70 -27.91 26.90
N GLU A 353 -0.72 -28.76 26.60
CA GLU A 353 0.30 -29.24 27.53
C GLU A 353 1.52 -28.31 27.65
N ARG A 354 1.62 -27.27 26.82
CA ARG A 354 2.78 -26.36 26.78
C ARG A 354 2.41 -24.95 27.21
N ASN A 355 3.14 -24.42 28.18
CA ASN A 355 3.03 -23.03 28.59
C ASN A 355 3.95 -22.14 27.74
N ILE A 356 3.35 -21.30 26.90
CA ILE A 356 4.05 -20.41 25.98
C ILE A 356 3.90 -18.96 26.43
N SER A 357 5.03 -18.28 26.65
CA SER A 357 5.09 -16.85 27.00
C SER A 357 5.92 -16.06 26.00
N THR A 358 5.45 -14.86 25.64
CA THR A 358 6.14 -14.02 24.65
C THR A 358 6.23 -12.56 25.09
N ALA A 359 7.35 -11.91 24.78
CA ALA A 359 7.54 -10.47 24.96
C ALA A 359 7.79 -9.80 23.59
N GLU A 360 6.97 -8.83 23.21
CA GLU A 360 6.95 -8.23 21.88
C GLU A 360 6.85 -6.69 21.93
N ASP A 361 7.42 -6.00 20.95
CA ASP A 361 7.41 -4.53 20.86
C ASP A 361 6.89 -4.05 19.50
N PRO A 362 5.56 -3.88 19.34
CA PRO A 362 4.47 -4.42 20.16
C PRO A 362 3.92 -5.74 19.57
N VAL A 363 2.97 -6.37 20.27
CA VAL A 363 2.24 -7.56 19.79
C VAL A 363 1.45 -7.20 18.52
N GLU A 364 1.87 -7.75 17.37
CA GLU A 364 1.26 -7.50 16.06
C GLU A 364 -0.07 -8.22 15.87
N LEU A 365 -0.12 -9.50 16.23
CA LEU A 365 -1.31 -10.34 16.11
C LEU A 365 -1.53 -11.13 17.40
N LYS A 366 -2.80 -11.26 17.81
CA LYS A 366 -3.19 -12.03 18.98
C LYS A 366 -3.28 -13.50 18.62
N VAL A 367 -2.53 -14.34 19.32
CA VAL A 367 -2.50 -15.80 19.14
C VAL A 367 -3.20 -16.44 20.34
N GLU A 368 -4.30 -17.12 20.07
CA GLU A 368 -5.03 -17.87 21.11
C GLU A 368 -4.15 -18.99 21.68
N GLY A 369 -4.16 -19.18 23.00
CA GLY A 369 -3.32 -20.17 23.69
C GLY A 369 -1.90 -19.69 24.04
N VAL A 370 -1.51 -18.47 23.65
CA VAL A 370 -0.19 -17.91 23.93
C VAL A 370 -0.30 -16.69 24.84
N ASN A 371 0.52 -16.63 25.90
CA ASN A 371 0.59 -15.49 26.81
C ASN A 371 1.49 -14.40 26.21
N GLN A 372 0.88 -13.40 25.56
CA GLN A 372 1.62 -12.32 24.88
C GLN A 372 1.69 -11.03 25.70
N VAL A 373 2.92 -10.55 25.94
CA VAL A 373 3.21 -9.32 26.69
C VAL A 373 3.73 -8.25 25.73
N ASN A 374 3.11 -7.07 25.78
CA ASN A 374 3.66 -5.88 25.13
C ASN A 374 4.77 -5.28 26.00
N VAL A 375 5.91 -4.99 25.37
CA VAL A 375 6.98 -4.20 25.97
C VAL A 375 6.51 -2.76 26.15
N LEU A 376 6.67 -2.23 27.36
CA LEU A 376 6.29 -0.88 27.77
C LEU A 376 7.47 -0.20 28.47
N PRO A 377 8.48 0.29 27.73
CA PRO A 377 9.70 0.84 28.31
C PRO A 377 9.44 2.05 29.24
N LYS A 378 8.37 2.81 28.98
CA LYS A 378 7.97 3.98 29.80
C LYS A 378 7.68 3.63 31.26
N ILE A 379 7.27 2.41 31.55
CA ILE A 379 7.00 1.92 32.91
C ILE A 379 8.02 0.88 33.38
N GLY A 380 9.11 0.69 32.62
CA GLY A 380 10.18 -0.25 32.95
C GLY A 380 9.89 -1.72 32.62
N LEU A 381 8.83 -2.02 31.84
CA LEU A 381 8.57 -3.37 31.32
C LEU A 381 9.26 -3.53 29.96
N ASP A 382 10.53 -3.90 29.97
CA ASP A 382 11.36 -4.19 28.79
C ASP A 382 11.52 -5.70 28.51
N PHE A 383 12.26 -6.07 27.45
CA PHE A 383 12.49 -7.46 27.09
C PHE A 383 13.18 -8.25 28.21
N ALA A 384 14.20 -7.68 28.85
CA ALA A 384 14.96 -8.36 29.91
C ALA A 384 14.11 -8.61 31.17
N SER A 385 13.34 -7.61 31.61
CA SER A 385 12.43 -7.73 32.75
C SER A 385 11.28 -8.69 32.49
N ALA A 386 10.67 -8.65 31.30
CA ALA A 386 9.63 -9.60 30.90
C ALA A 386 10.18 -11.04 30.86
N LEU A 387 11.34 -11.25 30.24
CA LEU A 387 11.99 -12.55 30.16
C LEU A 387 12.32 -13.12 31.55
N ARG A 388 12.83 -12.29 32.48
CA ARG A 388 13.04 -12.71 33.88
C ARG A 388 11.75 -13.09 34.58
N ALA A 389 10.65 -12.40 34.29
CA ALA A 389 9.35 -12.72 34.86
C ALA A 389 8.86 -14.07 34.34
N PHE A 390 8.99 -14.33 33.03
CA PHE A 390 8.62 -15.61 32.42
C PHE A 390 9.31 -16.78 33.10
N LEU A 391 10.60 -16.70 33.41
CA LEU A 391 11.33 -17.78 34.10
C LEU A 391 10.81 -18.11 35.52
N ARG A 392 9.88 -17.33 36.07
CA ARG A 392 9.16 -17.61 37.33
C ARG A 392 7.67 -17.93 37.11
N GLN A 393 7.26 -18.16 35.87
CA GLN A 393 5.90 -18.49 35.46
C GLN A 393 5.80 -19.92 34.89
N ASP A 394 6.83 -20.75 35.10
CA ASP A 394 6.90 -22.14 34.63
C ASP A 394 6.64 -22.30 33.11
N PRO A 395 7.37 -21.59 32.22
CA PRO A 395 7.16 -21.68 30.78
C PRO A 395 7.93 -22.87 30.18
N ASP A 396 7.35 -23.55 29.21
CA ASP A 396 8.07 -24.51 28.36
C ASP A 396 8.79 -23.80 27.20
N VAL A 397 8.10 -22.79 26.64
CA VAL A 397 8.56 -22.03 25.48
C VAL A 397 8.52 -20.55 25.79
N VAL A 398 9.62 -19.86 25.48
CA VAL A 398 9.71 -18.41 25.60
C VAL A 398 10.06 -17.79 24.26
N MET A 399 9.30 -16.78 23.83
CA MET A 399 9.66 -15.97 22.66
C MET A 399 9.98 -14.53 23.07
N VAL A 400 11.14 -14.05 22.66
CA VAL A 400 11.54 -12.65 22.83
C VAL A 400 11.59 -12.03 21.45
N GLY A 401 10.79 -10.98 21.22
CA GLY A 401 10.62 -10.37 19.90
C GLY A 401 11.95 -10.06 19.21
N GLU A 402 12.94 -9.60 19.98
CA GLU A 402 14.31 -9.41 19.50
C GLU A 402 15.33 -9.35 20.64
N ILE A 403 16.58 -9.68 20.33
CA ILE A 403 17.73 -9.49 21.21
C ILE A 403 18.51 -8.25 20.73
N ARG A 404 18.38 -7.14 21.46
CA ARG A 404 19.07 -5.86 21.15
C ARG A 404 20.33 -5.64 21.96
N ASP A 405 20.39 -6.20 23.16
CA ASP A 405 21.42 -5.94 24.16
C ASP A 405 21.96 -7.22 24.81
N LYS A 406 23.08 -7.06 25.51
CA LYS A 406 23.77 -8.14 26.22
C LYS A 406 22.91 -8.77 27.31
N GLU A 407 22.15 -7.97 28.05
CA GLU A 407 21.38 -8.43 29.20
C GLU A 407 20.28 -9.41 28.78
N THR A 408 19.49 -9.02 27.78
CA THR A 408 18.46 -9.87 27.16
C THR A 408 19.07 -11.15 26.59
N ALA A 409 20.21 -11.04 25.89
CA ALA A 409 20.93 -12.19 25.35
C ALA A 409 21.39 -13.16 26.45
N GLU A 410 21.99 -12.66 27.54
CA GLU A 410 22.46 -13.48 28.66
C GLU A 410 21.32 -14.24 29.35
N ILE A 411 20.17 -13.59 29.55
CA ILE A 411 19.02 -14.24 30.17
C ILE A 411 18.45 -15.30 29.21
N GLY A 412 18.36 -15.01 27.91
CA GLY A 412 17.89 -15.97 26.91
C GLY A 412 18.78 -17.20 26.82
N VAL A 413 20.10 -17.01 26.85
CA VAL A 413 21.09 -18.10 26.89
C VAL A 413 20.90 -18.96 28.13
N LYS A 414 20.74 -18.34 29.31
CA LYS A 414 20.51 -19.07 30.57
C LYS A 414 19.21 -19.86 30.50
N ALA A 415 18.12 -19.26 30.02
CA ALA A 415 16.84 -19.94 29.84
C ALA A 415 16.98 -21.20 28.96
N ALA A 416 17.67 -21.06 27.82
CA ALA A 416 17.94 -22.17 26.91
C ALA A 416 18.79 -23.29 27.55
N GLN A 417 19.75 -22.93 28.40
CA GLN A 417 20.57 -23.89 29.15
C GLN A 417 19.80 -24.56 30.30
N THR A 418 18.76 -23.91 30.84
CA THR A 418 17.97 -24.40 31.98
C THR A 418 16.63 -25.00 31.56
N GLY A 419 16.56 -25.70 30.44
CA GLY A 419 15.38 -26.51 30.09
C GLY A 419 14.29 -25.81 29.28
N HIS A 420 14.51 -24.61 28.76
CA HIS A 420 13.48 -23.88 28.01
C HIS A 420 13.80 -23.83 26.51
N LEU A 421 12.77 -23.89 25.67
CA LEU A 421 12.91 -23.57 24.25
C LEU A 421 12.75 -22.05 24.06
N VAL A 422 13.81 -21.39 23.59
CA VAL A 422 13.85 -19.94 23.40
C VAL A 422 13.80 -19.59 21.92
N LEU A 423 12.82 -18.80 21.51
CA LEU A 423 12.72 -18.26 20.16
C LEU A 423 13.02 -16.76 20.19
N SER A 424 13.85 -16.27 19.29
CA SER A 424 14.09 -14.83 19.19
C SER A 424 14.54 -14.37 17.82
N THR A 425 14.67 -13.06 17.64
CA THR A 425 15.21 -12.46 16.43
C THR A 425 16.46 -11.62 16.65
N LEU A 426 17.31 -11.57 15.62
CA LEU A 426 18.42 -10.63 15.51
C LEU A 426 18.42 -9.97 14.12
N HIS A 427 19.13 -8.86 14.03
CA HIS A 427 19.36 -8.13 12.77
C HIS A 427 20.78 -8.38 12.26
N THR A 428 20.96 -9.48 11.53
CA THR A 428 22.20 -9.86 10.84
C THR A 428 21.90 -10.25 9.39
N ASN A 429 22.93 -10.26 8.54
CA ASN A 429 22.71 -10.51 7.12
C ASN A 429 22.78 -12.00 6.77
N SER A 430 23.48 -12.81 7.55
CA SER A 430 23.61 -14.26 7.37
C SER A 430 23.52 -15.04 8.69
N ALA A 431 23.38 -16.36 8.59
CA ALA A 431 23.37 -17.22 9.77
C ALA A 431 24.73 -17.21 10.52
N PRO A 432 25.91 -17.34 9.85
CA PRO A 432 27.21 -17.24 10.51
C PRO A 432 27.48 -15.91 11.22
N GLU A 433 27.08 -14.78 10.62
CA GLU A 433 27.23 -13.45 11.25
C GLU A 433 26.46 -13.31 12.57
N THR A 434 25.39 -14.09 12.74
CA THR A 434 24.59 -14.08 13.97
C THR A 434 25.42 -14.52 15.18
N LEU A 435 26.29 -15.52 14.99
CA LEU A 435 27.21 -15.99 16.03
C LEU A 435 28.24 -14.91 16.37
N THR A 436 28.77 -14.23 15.35
CA THR A 436 29.69 -13.09 15.54
C THR A 436 29.00 -11.94 16.27
N ARG A 437 27.72 -11.67 15.96
CA ARG A 437 26.92 -10.62 16.62
C ARG A 437 26.73 -10.91 18.11
N LEU A 438 26.44 -12.15 18.49
CA LEU A 438 26.33 -12.56 19.89
C LEU A 438 27.67 -12.42 20.63
N SER A 439 28.79 -12.80 19.98
CA SER A 439 30.13 -12.60 20.55
C SER A 439 30.44 -11.10 20.75
N ASN A 440 30.12 -10.26 19.77
CA ASN A 440 30.30 -8.81 19.85
C ASN A 440 29.43 -8.14 20.92
N MET A 441 28.27 -8.73 21.26
CA MET A 441 27.45 -8.32 22.42
C MET A 441 28.08 -8.72 23.76
N GLY A 442 29.13 -9.54 23.76
CA GLY A 442 29.83 -9.99 24.95
C GLY A 442 29.28 -11.29 25.54
N ILE A 443 28.60 -12.12 24.75
CA ILE A 443 28.22 -13.48 25.15
C ILE A 443 29.41 -14.40 24.95
N ALA A 444 29.79 -15.11 26.02
CA ALA A 444 30.93 -16.03 25.99
C ALA A 444 30.73 -17.14 24.93
N PRO A 445 31.76 -17.52 24.16
CA PRO A 445 31.62 -18.52 23.09
C PRO A 445 31.07 -19.87 23.55
N PHE A 446 31.48 -20.34 24.73
CA PHE A 446 30.96 -21.58 25.33
C PHE A 446 29.44 -21.54 25.50
N ASN A 447 28.91 -20.40 25.96
CA ASN A 447 27.48 -20.22 26.16
C ASN A 447 26.72 -20.25 24.83
N ILE A 448 27.26 -19.60 23.79
CA ILE A 448 26.67 -19.62 22.45
C ILE A 448 26.61 -21.06 21.93
N ALA A 449 27.74 -21.78 21.97
CA ALA A 449 27.86 -23.15 21.49
C ALA A 449 26.93 -24.13 22.23
N SER A 450 26.69 -23.92 23.53
CA SER A 450 25.85 -24.81 24.32
C SER A 450 24.36 -24.46 24.30
N SER A 451 23.98 -23.26 23.84
CA SER A 451 22.59 -22.78 23.91
C SER A 451 21.91 -22.63 22.55
N VAL A 452 22.64 -22.26 21.50
CA VAL A 452 22.07 -22.01 20.18
C VAL A 452 21.93 -23.33 19.42
N SER A 453 20.70 -23.71 19.09
CA SER A 453 20.39 -24.96 18.37
C SER A 453 20.27 -24.73 16.87
N LEU A 454 19.65 -23.61 16.46
CA LEU A 454 19.35 -23.33 15.06
C LEU A 454 19.35 -21.83 14.79
N ILE A 455 19.96 -21.44 13.67
CA ILE A 455 19.90 -20.08 13.15
C ILE A 455 19.24 -20.11 11.78
N ILE A 456 18.23 -19.26 11.59
CA ILE A 456 17.50 -19.10 10.32
C ILE A 456 17.73 -17.68 9.84
N ALA A 457 18.64 -17.47 8.90
CA ALA A 457 18.70 -16.20 8.19
C ALA A 457 17.69 -16.20 7.05
N GLN A 458 16.93 -15.12 6.91
CA GLN A 458 15.84 -15.06 5.93
C GLN A 458 15.75 -13.73 5.18
N ARG A 459 15.22 -13.84 3.97
CA ARG A 459 14.83 -12.73 3.07
C ARG A 459 13.49 -13.05 2.42
N LEU A 460 12.80 -12.02 1.93
CA LEU A 460 11.62 -12.17 1.09
C LEU A 460 11.94 -11.67 -0.31
N ALA A 461 11.74 -12.54 -1.29
CA ALA A 461 11.73 -12.19 -2.71
C ALA A 461 10.28 -12.05 -3.19
N ARG A 462 10.05 -11.17 -4.16
CA ARG A 462 8.79 -11.13 -4.91
C ARG A 462 8.63 -12.39 -5.77
N ARG A 463 7.40 -12.92 -5.83
CA ARG A 463 7.07 -14.08 -6.68
C ARG A 463 6.74 -13.63 -8.10
N LEU A 464 7.28 -14.33 -9.09
CA LEU A 464 6.93 -14.08 -10.49
C LEU A 464 5.45 -14.35 -10.72
N CYS A 465 4.81 -13.48 -11.49
CA CYS A 465 3.42 -13.66 -11.87
C CYS A 465 3.27 -14.89 -12.78
N THR A 466 2.45 -15.85 -12.36
CA THR A 466 2.18 -17.07 -13.12
C THR A 466 1.49 -16.82 -14.47
N HIS A 467 0.80 -15.68 -14.62
CA HIS A 467 0.06 -15.34 -15.83
C HIS A 467 0.91 -14.67 -16.91
N CYS A 468 1.99 -13.95 -16.55
CA CYS A 468 2.77 -13.18 -17.52
C CYS A 468 4.27 -13.46 -17.52
N ARG A 469 4.79 -14.30 -16.61
CA ARG A 469 6.20 -14.70 -16.64
C ARG A 469 6.53 -15.35 -17.99
N GLN A 470 7.70 -15.03 -18.52
CA GLN A 470 8.20 -15.61 -19.78
C GLN A 470 9.55 -16.28 -19.54
N PRO A 471 9.86 -17.36 -20.28
CA PRO A 471 11.21 -17.90 -20.32
C PRO A 471 12.22 -16.80 -20.72
N ALA A 472 13.38 -16.82 -20.07
CA ALA A 472 14.51 -15.98 -20.40
C ALA A 472 15.60 -16.85 -21.03
N GLU A 473 16.00 -16.52 -22.25
CA GLU A 473 17.18 -17.12 -22.86
C GLU A 473 18.43 -16.45 -22.29
N ILE A 474 19.15 -17.16 -21.43
CA ILE A 474 20.39 -16.69 -20.81
C ILE A 474 21.53 -17.59 -21.30
N PRO A 475 22.57 -17.04 -21.95
CA PRO A 475 23.72 -17.83 -22.36
C PRO A 475 24.37 -18.57 -21.17
N PRO A 476 24.88 -19.81 -21.35
CA PRO A 476 25.49 -20.58 -20.26
C PRO A 476 26.62 -19.84 -19.51
N GLU A 477 27.44 -19.08 -20.24
CA GLU A 477 28.51 -18.26 -19.65
C GLU A 477 27.94 -17.18 -18.71
N ALA A 478 26.83 -16.55 -19.12
CA ALA A 478 26.14 -15.57 -18.30
C ALA A 478 25.50 -16.24 -17.07
N MET A 479 24.89 -17.42 -17.21
CA MET A 479 24.36 -18.19 -16.08
C MET A 479 25.45 -18.52 -15.06
N ALA A 480 26.62 -19.00 -15.51
CA ALA A 480 27.74 -19.30 -14.62
C ALA A 480 28.20 -18.05 -13.86
N SER A 481 28.35 -16.90 -14.54
CA SER A 481 28.71 -15.62 -13.90
C SER A 481 27.67 -15.13 -12.88
N MET A 482 26.42 -15.57 -13.02
CA MET A 482 25.32 -15.26 -12.13
C MET A 482 25.24 -16.20 -10.93
N GLY A 483 26.14 -17.19 -10.82
CA GLY A 483 26.22 -18.14 -9.71
C GLY A 483 25.52 -19.47 -9.98
N PHE A 484 25.05 -19.72 -11.20
CA PHE A 484 24.57 -21.04 -11.61
C PHE A 484 25.78 -21.91 -12.00
N ASN A 485 26.56 -22.33 -11.00
CA ASN A 485 27.80 -23.08 -11.19
C ASN A 485 28.05 -24.08 -10.05
N GLU A 486 29.08 -24.91 -10.21
CA GLU A 486 29.49 -25.90 -9.21
C GLU A 486 29.88 -25.28 -7.86
N ASP A 487 30.39 -24.04 -7.85
CA ASP A 487 30.74 -23.32 -6.61
C ASP A 487 29.52 -23.08 -5.70
N ASN A 488 28.34 -22.88 -6.30
CA ASN A 488 27.06 -22.79 -5.59
C ASN A 488 26.36 -24.15 -5.50
N GLY A 489 27.06 -25.24 -5.81
CA GLY A 489 26.59 -26.61 -5.68
C GLY A 489 25.45 -26.98 -6.61
N PHE A 490 25.49 -26.48 -7.85
CA PHE A 490 24.59 -26.89 -8.94
C PHE A 490 25.37 -27.73 -9.96
N SER A 491 24.84 -28.91 -10.29
CA SER A 491 25.37 -29.78 -11.33
C SER A 491 24.94 -29.32 -12.72
N THR A 492 25.73 -29.65 -13.75
CA THR A 492 25.41 -29.33 -15.15
C THR A 492 24.02 -29.83 -15.57
N ALA A 493 23.63 -31.02 -15.10
CA ALA A 493 22.31 -31.60 -15.38
C ALA A 493 21.16 -30.77 -14.77
N GLU A 494 21.31 -30.25 -13.56
CA GLU A 494 20.31 -29.37 -12.95
C GLU A 494 20.17 -28.05 -13.71
N LEU A 495 21.29 -27.51 -14.22
CA LEU A 495 21.32 -26.28 -15.00
C LEU A 495 20.66 -26.44 -16.37
N GLU A 496 20.92 -27.55 -17.07
CA GLU A 496 20.30 -27.85 -18.36
C GLU A 496 18.79 -28.11 -18.25
N ALA A 497 18.33 -28.68 -17.13
CA ALA A 497 16.92 -28.92 -16.88
C ALA A 497 16.15 -27.65 -16.44
N ALA A 498 16.84 -26.64 -15.92
CA ALA A 498 16.19 -25.46 -15.35
C ALA A 498 15.75 -24.45 -16.43
N THR A 499 14.48 -24.04 -16.38
CA THR A 499 13.98 -22.92 -17.18
C THR A 499 13.94 -21.66 -16.33
N ILE A 500 14.78 -20.68 -16.66
CA ILE A 500 14.79 -19.38 -15.96
C ILE A 500 13.70 -18.49 -16.55
N PHE A 501 12.97 -17.81 -15.67
CA PHE A 501 11.90 -16.89 -16.06
C PHE A 501 12.24 -15.43 -15.75
N ARG A 502 11.70 -14.51 -16.55
CA ARG A 502 11.78 -13.05 -16.36
C ARG A 502 10.40 -12.42 -16.14
N PRO A 503 10.31 -11.31 -15.39
CA PRO A 503 9.06 -10.55 -15.25
C PRO A 503 8.70 -9.83 -16.55
N VAL A 504 7.40 -9.71 -16.84
CA VAL A 504 6.89 -8.95 -18.01
C VAL A 504 5.90 -7.88 -17.55
N GLY A 505 4.87 -8.29 -16.81
CA GLY A 505 3.79 -7.39 -16.37
C GLY A 505 2.47 -7.67 -17.10
N CYS A 506 1.38 -7.60 -16.35
CA CYS A 506 0.00 -7.71 -16.83
C CYS A 506 -0.95 -7.04 -15.82
N SER A 507 -2.23 -6.93 -16.16
CA SER A 507 -3.27 -6.33 -15.31
C SER A 507 -3.45 -7.00 -13.95
N GLN A 508 -3.00 -8.25 -13.78
CA GLN A 508 -3.19 -9.02 -12.54
C GLN A 508 -2.01 -8.95 -11.56
N CYS A 509 -0.94 -8.24 -11.91
CA CYS A 509 0.29 -8.22 -11.15
C CYS A 509 0.85 -6.80 -11.05
N THR A 510 1.88 -6.66 -10.24
CA THR A 510 2.57 -5.39 -10.06
C THR A 510 3.99 -5.54 -10.60
N LEU A 511 4.25 -4.94 -11.78
CA LEU A 511 5.54 -5.00 -12.47
C LEU A 511 6.05 -6.44 -12.72
N GLY A 512 5.14 -7.37 -13.03
CA GLY A 512 5.48 -8.78 -13.30
C GLY A 512 5.56 -9.68 -12.07
N TYR A 513 5.23 -9.16 -10.88
CA TYR A 513 5.26 -9.91 -9.62
C TYR A 513 3.92 -9.87 -8.88
N LYS A 514 3.63 -10.93 -8.12
CA LYS A 514 2.44 -11.01 -7.26
C LYS A 514 2.74 -11.88 -6.04
N GLY A 515 2.76 -11.26 -4.86
CA GLY A 515 3.06 -11.94 -3.60
C GLY A 515 4.56 -12.12 -3.38
N ARG A 516 4.90 -12.79 -2.28
CA ARG A 516 6.29 -12.99 -1.82
C ARG A 516 6.58 -14.45 -1.49
N VAL A 517 7.85 -14.81 -1.58
CA VAL A 517 8.40 -16.13 -1.23
C VAL A 517 9.58 -15.94 -0.30
N GLY A 518 9.67 -16.79 0.73
CA GLY A 518 10.81 -16.82 1.64
C GLY A 518 12.03 -17.49 1.01
N ILE A 519 13.19 -16.89 1.24
CA ILE A 519 14.51 -17.48 0.97
C ILE A 519 15.22 -17.59 2.29
N TYR A 520 15.67 -18.81 2.60
CA TYR A 520 16.17 -19.17 3.91
C TYR A 520 17.58 -19.76 3.83
N GLU A 521 18.41 -19.39 4.78
CA GLU A 521 19.63 -20.07 5.17
C GLU A 521 19.36 -20.66 6.55
N VAL A 522 19.23 -21.98 6.61
CA VAL A 522 18.87 -22.73 7.83
C VAL A 522 20.10 -23.48 8.29
N MET A 523 20.69 -23.01 9.39
CA MET A 523 21.99 -23.46 9.90
C MET A 523 21.83 -24.05 11.32
N PRO A 524 21.67 -25.38 11.46
CA PRO A 524 21.76 -26.04 12.75
C PRO A 524 23.19 -25.98 13.28
N ILE A 525 23.35 -25.95 14.61
CA ILE A 525 24.68 -25.97 15.23
C ILE A 525 25.13 -27.42 15.44
N SER A 526 26.07 -27.87 14.61
CA SER A 526 26.72 -29.19 14.73
C SER A 526 27.83 -29.21 15.80
N ASP A 527 28.38 -30.38 16.10
CA ASP A 527 29.53 -30.52 17.01
C ASP A 527 30.77 -29.77 16.49
N GLU A 528 31.04 -29.86 15.18
CA GLU A 528 32.12 -29.15 14.52
C GLU A 528 31.90 -27.63 14.53
N MET A 529 30.65 -27.17 14.30
CA MET A 529 30.29 -25.76 14.49
C MET A 529 30.50 -25.30 15.93
N SER A 530 30.12 -26.13 16.90
CA SER A 530 30.32 -25.83 18.32
C SER A 530 31.79 -25.67 18.66
N ARG A 531 32.66 -26.55 18.15
CA ARG A 531 34.13 -26.43 18.31
C ARG A 531 34.67 -25.16 17.65
N LEU A 532 34.16 -24.79 16.47
CA LEU A 532 34.51 -23.54 15.78
C LEU A 532 34.12 -22.32 16.61
N ILE A 533 32.91 -22.31 17.16
CA ILE A 533 32.44 -21.23 18.05
C ILE A 533 33.36 -21.14 19.27
N MET A 534 33.66 -22.25 19.94
CA MET A 534 34.48 -22.28 21.16
C MET A 534 35.90 -21.75 20.96
N ARG A 535 36.46 -21.88 19.75
CA ARG A 535 37.78 -21.34 19.40
C ARG A 535 37.73 -19.94 18.79
N GLU A 536 36.57 -19.28 18.85
CA GLU A 536 36.32 -17.95 18.31
C GLU A 536 36.54 -17.87 16.79
N GLY A 537 36.09 -18.90 16.07
CA GLY A 537 36.14 -18.94 14.61
C GLY A 537 35.38 -17.77 13.96
N THR A 538 35.89 -17.31 12.83
CA THR A 538 35.30 -16.20 12.07
C THR A 538 34.01 -16.62 11.36
N ALA A 539 33.18 -15.65 10.97
CA ALA A 539 31.99 -15.90 10.16
C ALA A 539 32.31 -16.64 8.84
N ILE A 540 33.50 -16.42 8.26
CA ILE A 540 33.98 -17.10 7.05
C ILE A 540 34.23 -18.58 7.33
N GLU A 541 34.93 -18.92 8.42
CA GLU A 541 35.19 -20.32 8.78
C GLU A 541 33.88 -21.09 9.08
N LEU A 542 32.91 -20.41 9.71
CA LEU A 542 31.59 -20.97 9.97
C LEU A 542 30.80 -21.18 8.67
N ALA A 543 30.86 -20.23 7.73
CA ALA A 543 30.26 -20.38 6.40
C ALA A 543 30.90 -21.52 5.61
N ASP A 544 32.23 -21.66 5.67
CA ASP A 544 32.96 -22.76 5.04
C ASP A 544 32.55 -24.11 5.63
N GLN A 545 32.38 -24.19 6.94
CA GLN A 545 31.90 -25.39 7.60
C GLN A 545 30.45 -25.71 7.21
N ALA A 546 29.58 -24.69 7.13
CA ALA A 546 28.19 -24.87 6.71
C ALA A 546 28.12 -25.45 5.29
N ARG A 547 28.97 -24.94 4.39
CA ARG A 547 29.09 -25.45 3.01
C ARG A 547 29.58 -26.90 2.98
N LYS A 548 30.57 -27.27 3.81
CA LYS A 548 31.04 -28.66 3.94
C LYS A 548 29.95 -29.60 4.44
N GLU A 549 29.08 -29.12 5.32
CA GLU A 549 27.91 -29.85 5.84
C GLU A 549 26.73 -29.89 4.85
N GLY A 550 26.87 -29.28 3.66
CA GLY A 550 25.86 -29.27 2.61
C GLY A 550 24.72 -28.27 2.84
N LEU A 551 24.85 -27.37 3.82
CA LEU A 551 23.86 -26.34 4.10
C LEU A 551 23.84 -25.29 2.99
N SER A 552 22.65 -24.81 2.64
CA SER A 552 22.48 -23.77 1.62
C SER A 552 22.46 -22.39 2.27
N ASP A 553 23.33 -21.51 1.78
CA ASP A 553 23.30 -20.09 2.12
C ASP A 553 22.11 -19.38 1.44
N LEU A 554 21.90 -18.10 1.74
CA LEU A 554 20.81 -17.30 1.15
C LEU A 554 20.92 -17.24 -0.38
N ARG A 555 22.13 -17.22 -0.93
CA ARG A 555 22.37 -17.08 -2.37
C ARG A 555 21.96 -18.34 -3.10
N ARG A 556 22.46 -19.49 -2.67
CA ARG A 556 22.14 -20.82 -3.20
C ARG A 556 20.65 -21.11 -3.08
N SER A 557 20.06 -20.85 -1.92
CA SER A 557 18.61 -21.00 -1.71
C SER A 557 17.80 -20.10 -2.66
N GLY A 558 18.24 -18.85 -2.87
CA GLY A 558 17.60 -17.96 -3.83
C GLY A 558 17.70 -18.47 -5.28
N LEU A 559 18.87 -18.94 -5.70
CA LEU A 559 19.08 -19.49 -7.04
C LEU A 559 18.23 -20.73 -7.30
N ARG A 560 18.04 -21.62 -6.31
CA ARG A 560 17.08 -22.74 -6.41
C ARG A 560 15.64 -22.26 -6.66
N LYS A 561 15.21 -21.17 -6.02
CA LYS A 561 13.89 -20.55 -6.27
C LYS A 561 13.78 -19.93 -7.67
N VAL A 562 14.89 -19.48 -8.26
CA VAL A 562 14.93 -19.03 -9.67
C VAL A 562 14.80 -20.21 -10.63
N MET A 563 15.51 -21.30 -10.40
CA MET A 563 15.45 -22.50 -11.24
C MET A 563 14.07 -23.17 -11.25
N SER A 564 13.35 -23.10 -10.12
CA SER A 564 11.94 -23.52 -10.02
C SER A 564 10.94 -22.50 -10.58
N GLY A 565 11.41 -21.37 -11.11
CA GLY A 565 10.58 -20.32 -11.70
C GLY A 565 9.69 -19.56 -10.71
N MET A 566 9.97 -19.66 -9.40
CA MET A 566 9.18 -18.97 -8.36
C MET A 566 9.50 -17.47 -8.28
N THR A 567 10.75 -17.10 -8.51
CA THR A 567 11.22 -15.71 -8.51
C THR A 567 12.21 -15.48 -9.65
N SER A 568 12.59 -14.22 -9.87
CA SER A 568 13.56 -13.85 -10.90
C SER A 568 14.96 -13.71 -10.32
N LEU A 569 15.96 -13.80 -11.20
CA LEU A 569 17.33 -13.54 -10.82
C LEU A 569 17.57 -12.09 -10.37
N GLU A 570 16.89 -11.13 -11.00
CA GLU A 570 16.92 -9.71 -10.62
C GLU A 570 16.53 -9.55 -9.14
N GLU A 571 15.47 -10.24 -8.73
CA GLU A 571 14.94 -10.18 -7.38
C GLU A 571 15.88 -10.85 -6.37
N VAL A 572 16.46 -12.00 -6.69
CA VAL A 572 17.45 -12.65 -5.82
C VAL A 572 18.69 -11.78 -5.68
N ASN A 573 19.20 -11.18 -6.76
CA ASN A 573 20.35 -10.26 -6.69
C ASN A 573 20.04 -9.07 -5.77
N ARG A 574 18.84 -8.50 -5.84
CA ARG A 574 18.41 -7.35 -5.02
C ARG A 574 18.49 -7.61 -3.51
N ILE A 575 18.29 -8.86 -3.07
CA ILE A 575 18.18 -9.22 -1.65
C ILE A 575 19.37 -10.02 -1.11
N THR A 576 20.25 -10.50 -1.99
CA THR A 576 21.42 -11.35 -1.64
C THR A 576 22.77 -10.73 -1.98
N LYS A 577 22.84 -9.68 -2.81
CA LYS A 577 24.06 -8.92 -3.05
C LYS A 577 24.04 -7.66 -2.21
N ASP A 578 25.09 -7.45 -1.41
CA ASP A 578 25.37 -6.19 -0.72
C ASP A 578 25.98 -5.16 -1.68
#